data_AF-A0A9D0YA06-F1
#
_entry.id   AF-A0A9D0YA06-F1
#
_cell.length_a   1.000
_cell.length_b   1.000
_cell.length_c   1.000
_cell.angle_alpha   90.00
_cell.angle_beta   90.00
_cell.angle_gamma   90.00
#
_symmetry.space_group_name_H-M   'P 1'
#
loop_
_entity.id
_entity.type
_entity.pdbx_description
1 polymer ?
#
loop_
_entity_poly.entity_id
_entity_poly.type
_entity_poly.pdbx_seq_one_letter_code
_entity_poly.pdbx_strand_id
1 'polypeptide(L)'
;MLSLVTKAITDKPSPPQDIRIMEWVAGWDFRGLTTFFNIVSFVTGPRPGIVYGLMGVTFLLLLGKTRPAVVFTGVGVTIGLIAVLGDLTLGEIVDRGRPLALSDNPNPAFPSGHVFGSTVFFGFMGFLAVHYKLKPKILFPLLAVFGITIILAGPARVHLQAHFPSDVAAGYLLGALWLMVIIPVFLFVRRTQWMSAQQNTENLAVASCGSCKVASSIASVVVLDPAQGTATKVYTPPPLVRLIYWMAFQAKFPYETNSAALQAGKYRRQIASLLTIHRFGKDLVAPVTTIDCGHGNCRFVTEFIPGEVAENDGPAQKFMGEVSEIFAQAGLSVWQVNPRNPHAHTNLIKSADGDYTIIDLESAVISLLPAPGQFRSSLKSGNLPIFDDIDFPRLRDFIVTNEAALTSSIGADGVKALKHATDHAEEAINTWKAAEPRVIGHLIAGTYRLLNVKARFQHLMGSLAGADAAAEPFLNSGIDRWEKESGTPRRKPTNCGPAWRRNQPGKRLSTLASTWL
;
A
#
# COMPACT_ATOMS: atom_id res chain seq x y z
N MET A 1 16.46 0.73 25.74
CA MET A 1 17.49 1.66 25.25
C MET A 1 16.94 2.70 24.28
N LEU A 2 16.43 2.34 23.09
CA LEU A 2 15.89 3.32 22.13
C LEU A 2 14.83 4.25 22.75
N SER A 3 13.85 3.70 23.45
CA SER A 3 12.83 4.49 24.18
C SER A 3 13.41 5.42 25.25
N LEU A 4 14.52 5.04 25.91
CA LEU A 4 15.18 5.90 26.91
C LEU A 4 15.90 7.07 26.23
N VAL A 5 16.56 6.81 25.09
CA VAL A 5 17.23 7.85 24.28
C VAL A 5 16.19 8.81 23.71
N THR A 6 15.10 8.30 23.13
CA THR A 6 14.00 9.13 22.63
C THR A 6 13.44 10.01 23.73
N LYS A 7 13.09 9.45 24.89
CA LYS A 7 12.57 10.22 26.03
C LYS A 7 13.55 11.28 26.51
N ALA A 8 14.83 10.94 26.66
CA ALA A 8 15.85 11.88 27.11
C ALA A 8 16.02 13.08 26.16
N ILE A 9 15.90 12.86 24.84
CA ILE A 9 15.97 13.91 23.82
C ILE A 9 14.68 14.72 23.77
N THR A 10 13.51 14.07 23.89
CA THR A 10 12.23 14.78 23.99
C THR A 10 12.21 15.72 25.20
N ASP A 11 12.72 15.27 26.35
CA ASP A 11 12.79 16.08 27.57
C ASP A 11 13.85 17.21 27.45
N LYS A 12 14.96 16.96 26.72
CA LYS A 12 16.06 17.91 26.49
C LYS A 12 16.62 17.76 25.07
N PRO A 13 16.12 18.55 24.09
CA PRO A 13 16.48 18.40 22.67
C PRO A 13 17.96 18.64 22.35
N SER A 14 18.69 19.38 23.18
CA SER A 14 20.12 19.68 22.99
C SER A 14 20.91 19.39 24.26
N PRO A 15 21.18 18.12 24.60
CA PRO A 15 21.98 17.77 25.77
C PRO A 15 23.39 18.37 25.64
N PRO A 16 23.95 18.99 26.70
CA PRO A 16 25.31 19.54 26.65
C PRO A 16 26.40 18.52 26.32
N GLN A 17 26.14 17.23 26.52
CA GLN A 17 27.04 16.14 26.14
C GLN A 17 27.06 15.95 24.61
N ASP A 18 25.91 16.02 23.95
CA ASP A 18 25.81 15.88 22.49
C ASP A 18 26.56 17.01 21.78
N ILE A 19 26.41 18.24 22.27
CA ILE A 19 27.09 19.42 21.73
C ILE A 19 28.60 19.26 21.88
N ARG A 20 29.08 18.95 23.10
CA ARG A 20 30.52 18.78 23.37
C ARG A 20 31.17 17.70 22.51
N ILE A 21 30.51 16.54 22.37
CA ILE A 21 31.03 15.44 21.55
C ILE A 21 31.01 15.84 20.07
N MET A 22 29.95 16.50 19.61
CA MET A 22 29.85 16.95 18.23
C MET A 22 30.93 17.98 17.89
N GLU A 23 31.11 19.00 18.72
CA GLU A 23 32.14 20.04 18.54
C GLU A 23 33.55 19.42 18.53
N TRP A 24 33.81 18.46 19.42
CA TRP A 24 35.09 17.75 19.46
C TRP A 24 35.36 16.96 18.17
N VAL A 25 34.37 16.25 17.64
CA VAL A 25 34.49 15.48 16.38
C VAL A 25 34.56 16.41 15.15
N ALA A 26 33.81 17.50 15.16
CA ALA A 26 33.83 18.50 14.10
C ALA A 26 35.15 19.28 14.07
N GLY A 27 35.82 19.44 15.22
CA GLY A 27 37.13 20.08 15.33
C GLY A 27 38.31 19.27 14.79
N TRP A 28 38.10 18.07 14.27
CA TRP A 28 39.16 17.27 13.66
C TRP A 28 39.55 17.82 12.28
N ASP A 29 40.64 18.59 12.23
CA ASP A 29 41.16 19.17 10.98
C ASP A 29 42.36 18.39 10.44
N PHE A 30 42.09 17.21 9.85
CA PHE A 30 43.10 16.45 9.12
C PHE A 30 42.90 16.62 7.61
N ARG A 31 44.01 16.73 6.87
CA ARG A 31 43.97 16.89 5.41
C ARG A 31 43.18 15.75 4.74
N GLY A 32 42.09 16.11 4.07
CA GLY A 32 41.23 15.18 3.34
C GLY A 32 40.18 14.44 4.18
N LEU A 33 40.12 14.65 5.50
CA LEU A 33 39.15 13.98 6.38
C LEU A 33 37.71 14.37 6.04
N THR A 34 37.44 15.65 5.82
CA THR A 34 36.10 16.13 5.42
C THR A 34 35.70 15.54 4.07
N THR A 35 36.62 15.45 3.11
CA THR A 35 36.38 14.79 1.81
C THR A 35 36.05 13.31 2.00
N PHE A 36 36.80 12.61 2.85
CA PHE A 36 36.55 11.22 3.19
C PHE A 36 35.16 11.03 3.81
N PHE A 37 34.78 11.83 4.81
CA PHE A 37 33.47 11.73 5.42
C PHE A 37 32.32 12.15 4.49
N ASN A 38 32.56 13.05 3.54
CA ASN A 38 31.60 13.33 2.47
C ASN A 38 31.38 12.10 1.58
N ILE A 39 32.42 11.35 1.23
CA ILE A 39 32.30 10.09 0.47
C ILE A 39 31.53 9.05 1.29
N VAL A 40 31.85 8.88 2.57
CA VAL A 40 31.11 7.95 3.46
C VAL A 40 29.63 8.35 3.55
N SER A 41 29.34 9.64 3.72
CA SER A 41 27.98 10.19 3.78
C SER A 41 27.24 9.97 2.46
N PHE A 42 27.91 10.12 1.32
CA PHE A 42 27.34 9.82 0.01
C PHE A 42 26.97 8.34 -0.11
N VAL A 43 27.92 7.42 0.14
CA VAL A 43 27.71 5.97 0.01
C VAL A 43 26.60 5.45 0.93
N THR A 44 26.51 6.01 2.14
CA THR A 44 25.48 5.67 3.13
C THR A 44 24.15 6.40 2.91
N GLY A 45 24.08 7.27 1.90
CA GLY A 45 22.91 8.04 1.57
C GLY A 45 21.84 7.24 0.82
N PRO A 46 20.57 7.71 0.84
CA PRO A 46 19.45 7.01 0.23
C PRO A 46 19.54 6.93 -1.30
N ARG A 47 20.11 7.95 -1.96
CA ARG A 47 20.22 7.99 -3.44
C ARG A 47 21.17 6.88 -3.96
N PRO A 48 22.43 6.77 -3.50
CA PRO A 48 23.26 5.61 -3.87
C PRO A 48 22.67 4.29 -3.39
N GLY A 49 22.01 4.31 -2.22
CA GLY A 49 21.08 3.29 -1.72
C GLY A 49 20.26 2.58 -2.80
N ILE A 50 19.46 3.38 -3.48
CA ILE A 50 18.55 2.91 -4.52
C ILE A 50 19.34 2.35 -5.72
N VAL A 51 20.44 3.00 -6.11
CA VAL A 51 21.25 2.60 -7.26
C VAL A 51 21.86 1.22 -7.07
N TYR A 52 22.63 1.00 -6.00
CA TYR A 52 23.21 -0.32 -5.76
C TYR A 52 22.14 -1.38 -5.44
N GLY A 53 20.98 -0.96 -4.92
CA GLY A 53 19.81 -1.82 -4.75
C GLY A 53 19.30 -2.35 -6.09
N LEU A 54 19.01 -1.45 -7.04
CA LEU A 54 18.55 -1.80 -8.38
C LEU A 54 19.59 -2.63 -9.15
N MET A 55 20.88 -2.30 -9.02
CA MET A 55 21.96 -3.09 -9.60
C MET A 55 21.97 -4.52 -9.04
N GLY A 56 21.80 -4.68 -7.71
CA GLY A 56 21.74 -5.98 -7.06
C GLY A 56 20.55 -6.82 -7.54
N VAL A 57 19.36 -6.21 -7.64
CA VAL A 57 18.16 -6.88 -8.19
C VAL A 57 18.39 -7.30 -9.63
N THR A 58 18.88 -6.39 -10.48
CA THR A 58 19.14 -6.65 -11.90
C THR A 58 20.14 -7.78 -12.07
N PHE A 59 21.26 -7.76 -11.32
CA PHE A 59 22.26 -8.82 -11.33
C PHE A 59 21.66 -10.18 -10.94
N LEU A 60 20.83 -10.24 -9.89
CA LEU A 60 20.17 -11.47 -9.47
C LEU A 60 19.17 -11.99 -10.52
N LEU A 61 18.45 -11.09 -11.19
CA LEU A 61 17.53 -11.45 -12.27
C LEU A 61 18.29 -11.98 -13.50
N LEU A 62 19.41 -11.35 -13.89
CA LEU A 62 20.26 -11.81 -15.00
C LEU A 62 20.85 -13.20 -14.74
N LEU A 63 21.10 -13.55 -13.47
CA LEU A 63 21.54 -14.89 -13.06
C LEU A 63 20.38 -15.91 -12.96
N GLY A 64 19.16 -15.54 -13.34
CA GLY A 64 17.96 -16.38 -13.21
C GLY A 64 17.55 -16.64 -11.76
N LYS A 65 18.09 -15.87 -10.80
CA LYS A 65 17.85 -16.03 -9.36
C LYS A 65 16.68 -15.16 -8.89
N THR A 66 15.50 -15.44 -9.41
CA THR A 66 14.26 -14.70 -9.11
C THR A 66 13.91 -14.69 -7.63
N ARG A 67 14.06 -15.81 -6.92
CA ARG A 67 13.76 -15.89 -5.47
C ARG A 67 14.65 -14.96 -4.63
N PRO A 68 16.00 -14.98 -4.73
CA PRO A 68 16.86 -13.99 -4.09
C PRO A 68 16.56 -12.54 -4.50
N ALA A 69 16.28 -12.28 -5.78
CA ALA A 69 15.99 -10.93 -6.27
C ALA A 69 14.76 -10.33 -5.57
N VAL A 70 13.69 -11.11 -5.46
CA VAL A 70 12.44 -10.68 -4.80
C VAL A 70 12.66 -10.38 -3.31
N VAL A 71 13.40 -11.24 -2.61
CA VAL A 71 13.77 -11.01 -1.20
C VAL A 71 14.57 -9.73 -1.05
N PHE A 72 15.57 -9.54 -1.91
CA PHE A 72 16.46 -8.40 -1.89
C PHE A 72 15.67 -7.09 -2.11
N THR A 73 14.75 -7.08 -3.08
CA THR A 73 13.81 -5.98 -3.30
C THR A 73 12.94 -5.71 -2.09
N GLY A 74 12.38 -6.75 -1.47
CA GLY A 74 11.54 -6.61 -0.26
C GLY A 74 12.29 -5.91 0.88
N VAL A 75 13.57 -6.23 1.08
CA VAL A 75 14.40 -5.54 2.07
C VAL A 75 14.61 -4.07 1.72
N GLY A 76 14.94 -3.76 0.46
CA GLY A 76 15.10 -2.38 -0.01
C GLY A 76 13.84 -1.53 0.19
N VAL A 77 12.67 -2.07 -0.17
CA VAL A 77 11.37 -1.42 0.04
C VAL A 77 11.11 -1.16 1.52
N THR A 78 11.43 -2.13 2.38
CA THR A 78 11.16 -2.00 3.82
C THR A 78 12.07 -0.98 4.50
N ILE A 79 13.33 -0.85 4.06
CA ILE A 79 14.24 0.22 4.48
C ILE A 79 13.63 1.59 4.14
N GLY A 80 13.15 1.76 2.90
CA GLY A 80 12.54 3.01 2.45
C GLY A 80 11.28 3.36 3.23
N LEU A 81 10.38 2.39 3.41
CA LEU A 81 9.12 2.60 4.15
C LEU A 81 9.37 3.01 5.61
N ILE A 82 10.34 2.40 6.28
CA ILE A 82 10.61 2.70 7.69
C ILE A 82 11.39 3.99 7.87
N ALA A 83 12.26 4.34 6.94
CA ALA A 83 12.87 5.66 6.95
C ALA A 83 11.79 6.75 6.88
N VAL A 84 10.81 6.61 5.97
CA VAL A 84 9.68 7.54 5.85
C VAL A 84 8.80 7.52 7.11
N LEU A 85 8.44 6.35 7.63
CA LEU A 85 7.64 6.26 8.86
C LEU A 85 8.38 6.81 10.08
N GLY A 86 9.70 6.61 10.18
CA GLY A 86 10.54 7.14 11.24
C GLY A 86 10.54 8.67 11.25
N ASP A 87 10.67 9.29 10.09
CA ASP A 87 10.60 10.75 9.92
C ASP A 87 9.19 11.27 10.29
N LEU A 88 8.12 10.60 9.83
CA LEU A 88 6.73 10.99 10.08
C LEU A 88 6.23 10.70 11.51
N THR A 89 6.97 9.91 12.30
CA THR A 89 6.54 9.55 13.67
C THR A 89 7.51 10.08 14.71
N LEU A 90 8.69 9.45 14.83
CA LEU A 90 9.70 9.83 15.79
C LEU A 90 10.25 11.23 15.50
N GLY A 91 10.37 11.59 14.22
CA GLY A 91 10.77 12.92 13.81
C GLY A 91 9.80 14.01 14.27
N GLU A 92 8.51 13.85 13.98
CA GLU A 92 7.47 14.81 14.40
C GLU A 92 7.26 14.85 15.92
N ILE A 93 7.43 13.73 16.62
CA ILE A 93 7.27 13.67 18.09
C ILE A 93 8.43 14.39 18.80
N VAL A 94 9.65 14.27 18.27
CA VAL A 94 10.85 14.82 18.90
C VAL A 94 11.12 16.27 18.45
N ASP A 95 10.67 16.64 17.25
CA ASP A 95 10.77 17.99 16.65
C ASP A 95 12.14 18.66 16.86
N ARG A 96 13.20 17.86 16.65
CA ARG A 96 14.58 18.29 16.89
C ARG A 96 15.16 18.98 15.67
N GLY A 97 15.59 20.24 15.85
CA GLY A 97 16.40 20.98 14.88
C GLY A 97 17.80 20.38 14.67
N ARG A 98 18.36 20.53 13.47
CA ARG A 98 19.71 20.04 13.13
C ARG A 98 20.80 21.00 13.66
N PRO A 99 22.05 20.52 13.89
CA PRO A 99 23.12 21.36 14.43
C PRO A 99 23.55 22.54 13.53
N LEU A 100 23.50 22.38 12.20
CA LEU A 100 23.74 23.47 11.24
C LEU A 100 22.41 23.89 10.58
N ALA A 101 22.13 25.19 10.57
CA ALA A 101 20.98 25.81 9.90
C ALA A 101 21.08 25.82 8.35
N LEU A 102 22.19 25.32 7.77
CA LEU A 102 22.46 25.34 6.32
C LEU A 102 21.87 24.17 5.54
N SER A 103 21.19 23.23 6.18
CA SER A 103 20.34 22.29 5.44
C SER A 103 18.94 22.88 5.35
N ASP A 104 18.56 23.41 4.19
CA ASP A 104 17.17 23.78 3.80
C ASP A 104 16.18 22.59 3.85
N ASN A 105 16.47 21.54 4.63
CA ASN A 105 15.63 20.39 4.81
C ASN A 105 14.68 20.64 6.00
N PRO A 106 13.36 20.77 5.76
CA PRO A 106 12.36 20.90 6.82
C PRO A 106 12.16 19.60 7.63
N ASN A 107 12.95 18.55 7.36
CA ASN A 107 12.77 17.23 7.95
C ASN A 107 13.50 17.10 9.31
N PRO A 108 12.87 16.47 10.32
CA PRO A 108 13.42 16.27 11.66
C PRO A 108 14.85 15.69 11.68
N ALA A 109 15.64 16.06 12.69
CA ALA A 109 17.00 15.55 12.86
C ALA A 109 17.07 14.12 13.43
N PHE A 110 16.00 13.66 14.10
CA PHE A 110 15.98 12.42 14.86
C PHE A 110 15.00 11.38 14.27
N PRO A 111 15.39 10.09 14.13
CA PRO A 111 16.75 9.54 14.20
C PRO A 111 17.53 9.77 12.88
N SER A 112 18.83 9.47 12.86
CA SER A 112 19.61 9.63 11.62
C SER A 112 19.26 8.57 10.56
N GLY A 113 18.59 8.99 9.48
CA GLY A 113 18.21 8.10 8.37
C GLY A 113 19.36 7.46 7.60
N HIS A 114 20.52 8.14 7.47
CA HIS A 114 21.71 7.55 6.82
C HIS A 114 22.27 6.39 7.66
N VAL A 115 22.36 6.58 8.97
CA VAL A 115 22.86 5.56 9.91
C VAL A 115 21.89 4.38 10.01
N PHE A 116 20.59 4.67 10.09
CA PHE A 116 19.56 3.63 10.05
C PHE A 116 19.64 2.81 8.75
N GLY A 117 19.60 3.49 7.60
CA GLY A 117 19.60 2.85 6.28
C GLY A 117 20.84 2.02 6.03
N SER A 118 22.03 2.55 6.36
CA SER A 118 23.30 1.82 6.23
C SER A 118 23.34 0.58 7.14
N THR A 119 22.91 0.71 8.40
CA THR A 119 22.87 -0.40 9.36
C THR A 119 22.00 -1.54 8.84
N VAL A 120 20.78 -1.23 8.39
CA VAL A 120 19.86 -2.26 7.88
C VAL A 120 20.38 -2.85 6.57
N PHE A 121 20.78 -2.02 5.60
CA PHE A 121 21.19 -2.51 4.29
C PHE A 121 22.45 -3.38 4.37
N PHE A 122 23.55 -2.84 4.89
CA PHE A 122 24.82 -3.57 4.94
C PHE A 122 24.78 -4.70 5.96
N GLY A 123 24.02 -4.56 7.06
CA GLY A 123 23.80 -5.64 8.01
C GLY A 123 23.04 -6.81 7.40
N PHE A 124 21.98 -6.54 6.63
CA PHE A 124 21.24 -7.58 5.93
C PHE A 124 22.07 -8.22 4.81
N MET A 125 22.89 -7.45 4.09
CA MET A 125 23.84 -8.00 3.11
C MET A 125 24.88 -8.92 3.75
N GLY A 126 25.41 -8.55 4.92
CA GLY A 126 26.29 -9.42 5.70
C GLY A 126 25.60 -10.71 6.12
N PHE A 127 24.35 -10.62 6.58
CA PHE A 127 23.54 -11.79 6.89
C PHE A 127 23.34 -12.70 5.66
N LEU A 128 22.99 -12.15 4.49
CA LEU A 128 22.84 -12.94 3.25
C LEU A 128 24.14 -13.63 2.85
N ALA A 129 25.28 -12.93 2.94
CA ALA A 129 26.59 -13.48 2.62
C ALA A 129 26.91 -14.73 3.47
N VAL A 130 26.61 -14.67 4.78
CA VAL A 130 26.74 -15.82 5.70
C VAL A 130 25.71 -16.90 5.36
N HIS A 131 24.46 -16.51 5.16
CA HIS A 131 23.34 -17.42 4.97
C HIS A 131 23.44 -18.25 3.67
N TYR A 132 23.93 -17.65 2.60
CA TYR A 132 24.21 -18.32 1.32
C TYR A 132 25.58 -19.01 1.28
N LYS A 133 26.28 -19.08 2.42
CA LYS A 133 27.55 -19.82 2.58
C LYS A 133 28.61 -19.41 1.54
N LEU A 134 28.85 -18.11 1.38
CA LEU A 134 29.95 -17.64 0.55
C LEU A 134 31.29 -18.22 1.04
N LYS A 135 32.23 -18.44 0.11
CA LYS A 135 33.56 -18.96 0.44
C LYS A 135 34.27 -18.03 1.44
N PRO A 136 34.99 -18.54 2.45
CA PRO A 136 35.65 -17.73 3.47
C PRO A 136 36.54 -16.60 2.91
N LYS A 137 37.24 -16.87 1.80
CA LYS A 137 38.10 -15.89 1.09
C LYS A 137 37.35 -14.65 0.57
N ILE A 138 36.04 -14.76 0.36
CA ILE A 138 35.17 -13.66 -0.09
C ILE A 138 34.36 -13.12 1.09
N LEU A 139 33.90 -14.02 1.98
CA LEU A 139 33.05 -13.68 3.11
C LEU A 139 33.72 -12.70 4.08
N PHE A 140 34.94 -12.97 4.55
CA PHE A 140 35.57 -12.14 5.58
C PHE A 140 35.89 -10.72 5.10
N PRO A 141 36.49 -10.51 3.91
CA PRO A 141 36.67 -9.15 3.38
C PRO A 141 35.35 -8.40 3.21
N LEU A 142 34.31 -9.09 2.73
CA LEU A 142 33.00 -8.49 2.51
C LEU A 142 32.34 -8.05 3.83
N LEU A 143 32.38 -8.90 4.86
CA LEU A 143 31.89 -8.55 6.19
C LEU A 143 32.67 -7.40 6.82
N ALA A 144 33.99 -7.34 6.60
CA ALA A 144 34.81 -6.22 7.06
C ALA A 144 34.38 -4.91 6.39
N VAL A 145 34.20 -4.90 5.07
CA VAL A 145 33.72 -3.72 4.32
C VAL A 145 32.34 -3.27 4.83
N PHE A 146 31.40 -4.20 5.01
CA PHE A 146 30.07 -3.87 5.54
C PHE A 146 30.13 -3.33 6.97
N GLY A 147 30.87 -3.99 7.86
CA GLY A 147 31.03 -3.57 9.25
C GLY A 147 31.67 -2.18 9.37
N ILE A 148 32.75 -1.94 8.61
CA ILE A 148 33.43 -0.63 8.58
C ILE A 148 32.49 0.45 8.06
N THR A 149 31.73 0.17 6.98
CA THR A 149 30.77 1.13 6.43
C THR A 149 29.68 1.49 7.44
N ILE A 150 29.16 0.51 8.19
CA ILE A 150 28.18 0.75 9.25
C ILE A 150 28.80 1.63 10.34
N ILE A 151 29.99 1.28 10.84
CA ILE A 151 30.66 2.00 11.94
C ILE A 151 30.99 3.45 11.54
N LEU A 152 31.45 3.68 10.31
CA LEU A 152 31.84 5.00 9.82
C LEU A 152 30.65 5.91 9.47
N ALA A 153 29.45 5.34 9.26
CA ALA A 153 28.26 6.13 8.95
C ALA A 153 27.97 7.17 10.04
N GLY A 154 28.08 6.79 11.32
CA GLY A 154 27.84 7.68 12.45
C GLY A 154 28.81 8.87 12.54
N PRO A 155 30.13 8.62 12.68
CA PRO A 155 31.13 9.68 12.73
C PRO A 155 31.08 10.64 11.54
N ALA A 156 30.79 10.14 10.33
CA ALA A 156 30.61 10.99 9.16
C ALA A 156 29.49 12.03 9.34
N ARG A 157 28.35 11.62 9.92
CA ARG A 157 27.20 12.52 10.13
C ARG A 157 27.42 13.53 11.26
N VAL A 158 28.20 13.15 12.28
CA VAL A 158 28.58 14.06 13.37
C VAL A 158 29.65 15.06 12.92
N HIS A 159 30.69 14.61 12.21
CA HIS A 159 31.75 15.48 11.70
C HIS A 159 31.23 16.52 10.71
N LEU A 160 30.31 16.12 9.82
CA LEU A 160 29.62 17.03 8.91
C LEU A 160 28.53 17.87 9.59
N GLN A 161 28.40 17.77 10.92
CA GLN A 161 27.45 18.52 11.75
C GLN A 161 25.99 18.39 11.27
N ALA A 162 25.66 17.25 10.63
CA ALA A 162 24.33 16.99 10.07
C ALA A 162 23.36 16.38 11.10
N HIS A 163 23.91 15.74 12.14
CA HIS A 163 23.18 15.06 13.23
C HIS A 163 23.99 15.10 14.53
N PHE A 164 23.30 15.11 15.66
CA PHE A 164 23.92 14.94 16.97
C PHE A 164 24.30 13.47 17.24
N PRO A 165 25.26 13.20 18.14
CA PRO A 165 25.67 11.85 18.50
C PRO A 165 24.52 10.94 18.96
N SER A 166 23.53 11.49 19.67
CA SER A 166 22.36 10.73 20.10
C SER A 166 21.38 10.39 18.96
N ASP A 167 21.28 11.22 17.91
CA ASP A 167 20.52 10.89 16.68
C ASP A 167 21.15 9.69 15.97
N VAL A 168 22.48 9.63 15.96
CA VAL A 168 23.28 8.54 15.40
C VAL A 168 23.10 7.26 16.23
N ALA A 169 23.18 7.35 17.55
CA ALA A 169 22.94 6.21 18.44
C ALA A 169 21.53 5.64 18.26
N ALA A 170 20.51 6.49 18.15
CA ALA A 170 19.15 6.07 17.86
C ALA A 170 19.02 5.42 16.48
N GLY A 171 19.71 5.93 15.46
CA GLY A 171 19.78 5.32 14.13
C GLY A 171 20.35 3.90 14.16
N TYR A 172 21.46 3.67 14.88
CA TYR A 172 22.01 2.32 15.05
C TYR A 172 21.07 1.38 15.80
N LEU A 173 20.47 1.84 16.91
CA LEU A 173 19.55 1.04 17.71
C LEU A 173 18.30 0.64 16.93
N LEU A 174 17.73 1.59 16.19
CA LEU A 174 16.57 1.34 15.33
C LEU A 174 16.93 0.38 14.19
N GLY A 175 18.09 0.55 13.56
CA GLY A 175 18.57 -0.36 12.52
C GLY A 175 18.80 -1.78 13.02
N ALA A 176 19.41 -1.94 14.19
CA ALA A 176 19.62 -3.24 14.83
C ALA A 176 18.30 -3.93 15.20
N LEU A 177 17.36 -3.18 15.82
CA LEU A 177 16.02 -3.69 16.12
C LEU A 177 15.32 -4.17 14.85
N TRP A 178 15.45 -3.41 13.76
CA TRP A 178 14.85 -3.77 12.49
C TRP A 178 15.46 -5.05 11.89
N LEU A 179 16.79 -5.21 11.99
CA LEU A 179 17.46 -6.45 11.58
C LEU A 179 16.95 -7.67 12.36
N MET A 180 16.69 -7.52 13.66
CA MET A 180 16.11 -8.58 14.50
C MET A 180 14.70 -8.99 14.06
N VAL A 181 13.96 -8.12 13.36
CA VAL A 181 12.63 -8.43 12.81
C VAL A 181 12.75 -9.04 11.41
N ILE A 182 13.51 -8.40 10.52
CA ILE A 182 13.53 -8.77 9.09
C ILE A 182 14.25 -10.11 8.83
N ILE A 183 15.27 -10.45 9.63
CA ILE A 183 16.01 -11.72 9.46
C ILE A 183 15.12 -12.93 9.77
N PRO A 184 14.43 -13.02 10.93
CA PRO A 184 13.47 -14.09 11.20
C PRO A 184 12.34 -14.16 10.20
N VAL A 185 11.79 -13.01 9.78
CA VAL A 185 10.77 -12.92 8.73
C VAL A 185 11.29 -13.56 7.43
N PHE A 186 12.48 -13.18 6.99
CA PHE A 186 13.10 -13.76 5.80
C PHE A 186 13.29 -15.28 5.93
N LEU A 187 13.78 -15.76 7.07
CA LEU A 187 13.97 -17.19 7.32
C LEU A 187 12.64 -17.96 7.34
N PHE A 188 11.60 -17.38 7.94
CA PHE A 188 10.25 -17.94 7.98
C PHE A 188 9.66 -18.06 6.57
N VAL A 189 9.69 -16.97 5.81
CA VAL A 189 9.23 -16.94 4.41
C VAL A 189 9.98 -17.98 3.57
N ARG A 190 11.31 -18.09 3.71
CA ARG A 190 12.10 -19.10 2.99
C ARG A 190 11.75 -20.54 3.38
N ARG A 191 11.47 -20.80 4.66
CA ARG A 191 11.20 -22.15 5.19
C ARG A 191 9.81 -22.66 4.83
N THR A 192 8.85 -21.77 4.59
CA THR A 192 7.51 -22.19 4.19
C THR A 192 7.52 -22.75 2.77
N GLN A 193 7.20 -24.05 2.64
CA GLN A 193 6.90 -24.72 1.35
C GLN A 193 5.75 -24.04 0.59
N TRP A 194 5.07 -23.08 1.23
CA TRP A 194 4.04 -22.28 0.61
C TRP A 194 4.54 -21.53 -0.64
N MET A 195 5.80 -21.08 -0.74
CA MET A 195 6.30 -20.54 -2.02
C MET A 195 6.47 -21.60 -3.14
N SER A 196 6.54 -22.88 -2.81
CA SER A 196 6.78 -23.99 -3.75
C SER A 196 5.61 -24.96 -3.91
N ALA A 197 4.47 -24.70 -3.27
CA ALA A 197 3.34 -25.62 -3.31
C ALA A 197 2.76 -25.68 -4.73
N GLN A 198 2.54 -26.91 -5.20
CA GLN A 198 1.84 -27.30 -6.42
C GLN A 198 2.44 -26.86 -7.75
N GLN A 199 3.41 -27.64 -8.22
CA GLN A 199 3.59 -27.81 -9.67
C GLN A 199 3.60 -29.29 -10.11
N ASN A 200 3.60 -30.27 -9.19
CA ASN A 200 3.84 -31.66 -9.55
C ASN A 200 2.73 -32.67 -9.21
N THR A 201 1.63 -32.32 -8.52
CA THR A 201 0.61 -33.33 -8.12
C THR A 201 -0.71 -33.21 -8.89
N GLU A 202 -1.06 -32.02 -9.41
CA GLU A 202 -2.30 -31.82 -10.20
C GLU A 202 -2.10 -32.01 -11.71
N ASN A 203 -0.88 -31.81 -12.21
CA ASN A 203 -0.51 -32.21 -13.58
C ASN A 203 -0.72 -33.72 -13.83
N LEU A 204 -0.81 -34.53 -12.76
CA LEU A 204 -1.16 -35.96 -12.82
C LEU A 204 -2.67 -36.24 -12.80
N ALA A 205 -3.50 -35.32 -12.30
CA ALA A 205 -4.96 -35.41 -12.38
C ALA A 205 -5.50 -34.92 -13.74
N VAL A 206 -4.77 -34.01 -14.40
CA VAL A 206 -5.02 -33.54 -15.78
C VAL A 206 -4.79 -34.65 -16.83
N ALA A 207 -4.01 -35.68 -16.51
CA ALA A 207 -3.68 -36.77 -17.42
C ALA A 207 -4.83 -37.79 -17.67
N SER A 208 -6.02 -37.60 -17.08
CA SER A 208 -7.14 -38.58 -17.17
C SER A 208 -8.30 -38.18 -18.09
N CYS A 209 -8.32 -36.96 -18.62
CA CYS A 209 -9.38 -36.50 -19.53
C CYS A 209 -8.81 -36.21 -20.92
N GLY A 210 -9.06 -37.10 -21.89
CA GLY A 210 -8.50 -37.02 -23.25
C GLY A 210 -8.93 -35.81 -24.08
N SER A 211 -9.99 -35.09 -23.66
CA SER A 211 -10.55 -33.91 -24.35
C SER A 211 -10.37 -32.59 -23.60
N CYS A 212 -9.78 -32.62 -22.41
CA CYS A 212 -9.67 -31.43 -21.57
C CYS A 212 -8.56 -30.49 -22.06
N LYS A 213 -8.84 -29.18 -22.08
CA LYS A 213 -7.84 -28.14 -22.40
C LYS A 213 -7.39 -27.46 -21.12
N VAL A 214 -6.10 -27.18 -21.01
CA VAL A 214 -5.53 -26.45 -19.87
C VAL A 214 -5.22 -25.02 -20.29
N ALA A 215 -5.84 -24.06 -19.61
CA ALA A 215 -5.48 -22.65 -19.68
C ALA A 215 -4.78 -22.23 -18.39
N SER A 216 -3.78 -21.36 -18.48
CA SER A 216 -3.08 -20.83 -17.30
C SER A 216 -3.29 -19.33 -17.19
N SER A 217 -3.55 -18.86 -15.98
CA SER A 217 -3.51 -17.44 -15.61
C SER A 217 -2.33 -17.16 -14.67
N ILE A 218 -2.14 -15.90 -14.28
CA ILE A 218 -1.05 -15.48 -13.39
C ILE A 218 -1.05 -16.25 -12.07
N ALA A 219 -2.22 -16.60 -11.52
CA ALA A 219 -2.33 -17.21 -10.19
C ALA A 219 -3.14 -18.52 -10.14
N SER A 220 -3.55 -19.05 -11.29
CA SER A 220 -4.35 -20.28 -11.35
C SER A 220 -4.15 -21.05 -12.65
N VAL A 221 -4.45 -22.33 -12.61
CA VAL A 221 -4.64 -23.19 -13.78
C VAL A 221 -6.12 -23.49 -13.91
N VAL A 222 -6.66 -23.35 -15.12
CA VAL A 222 -8.04 -23.64 -15.47
C VAL A 222 -8.08 -24.88 -16.36
N VAL A 223 -8.77 -25.91 -15.88
CA VAL A 223 -9.05 -27.13 -16.63
C VAL A 223 -10.43 -26.99 -17.26
N LEU A 224 -10.47 -26.94 -18.58
CA LEU A 224 -11.69 -26.83 -19.38
C LEU A 224 -12.11 -28.24 -19.80
N ASP A 225 -13.32 -28.64 -19.42
CA ASP A 225 -13.98 -29.88 -19.83
C ASP A 225 -15.24 -29.54 -20.64
N PRO A 226 -15.13 -29.42 -21.98
CA PRO A 226 -16.27 -29.14 -22.83
C PRO A 226 -17.31 -30.27 -22.85
N ALA A 227 -16.91 -31.52 -22.55
CA ALA A 227 -17.82 -32.66 -22.57
C ALA A 227 -18.78 -32.64 -21.37
N GLN A 228 -18.30 -32.18 -20.22
CA GLN A 228 -19.11 -31.96 -19.02
C GLN A 228 -19.69 -30.54 -18.93
N GLY A 229 -19.29 -29.63 -19.83
CA GLY A 229 -19.68 -28.22 -19.76
C GLY A 229 -19.12 -27.50 -18.54
N THR A 230 -17.94 -27.88 -18.04
CA THR A 230 -17.35 -27.30 -16.82
C THR A 230 -15.97 -26.69 -17.06
N ALA A 231 -15.67 -25.66 -16.29
CA ALA A 231 -14.35 -25.06 -16.17
C ALA A 231 -13.92 -25.07 -14.70
N THR A 232 -12.86 -25.83 -14.40
CA THR A 232 -12.34 -25.99 -13.04
C THR A 232 -11.10 -25.12 -12.85
N LYS A 233 -11.19 -24.10 -12.01
CA LYS A 233 -10.10 -23.19 -11.66
C LYS A 233 -9.43 -23.63 -10.37
N VAL A 234 -8.14 -23.94 -10.47
CA VAL A 234 -7.28 -24.34 -9.36
C VAL A 234 -6.24 -23.25 -9.12
N TYR A 235 -6.17 -22.74 -7.90
CA TYR A 235 -5.29 -21.64 -7.55
C TYR A 235 -3.89 -22.12 -7.24
N THR A 236 -2.92 -21.69 -8.05
CA THR A 236 -1.50 -22.04 -7.92
C THR A 236 -0.65 -20.78 -8.09
N PRO A 237 -0.77 -19.79 -7.18
CA PRO A 237 -0.07 -18.52 -7.32
C PRO A 237 1.46 -18.72 -7.31
N PRO A 238 2.20 -18.02 -8.19
CA PRO A 238 3.65 -18.11 -8.23
C PRO A 238 4.26 -17.54 -6.93
N PRO A 239 5.52 -17.89 -6.61
CA PRO A 239 6.19 -17.46 -5.38
C PRO A 239 6.11 -15.95 -5.12
N LEU A 240 6.18 -15.14 -6.18
CA LEU A 240 6.09 -13.68 -6.08
C LEU A 240 4.70 -13.22 -5.63
N VAL A 241 3.63 -13.77 -6.22
CA VAL A 241 2.24 -13.45 -5.85
C VAL A 241 1.98 -13.87 -4.40
N ARG A 242 2.41 -15.08 -4.03
CA ARG A 242 2.35 -15.54 -2.64
C ARG A 242 3.08 -14.60 -1.69
N LEU A 243 4.28 -14.17 -2.04
CA LEU A 243 5.02 -13.22 -1.21
C LEU A 243 4.31 -11.87 -1.09
N ILE A 244 3.80 -11.30 -2.18
CA ILE A 244 3.06 -10.03 -2.16
C ILE A 244 1.86 -10.15 -1.23
N TYR A 245 1.09 -11.24 -1.35
CA TYR A 245 -0.04 -11.52 -0.47
C TYR A 245 0.40 -11.64 0.99
N TRP A 246 1.48 -12.38 1.25
CA TRP A 246 2.04 -12.54 2.59
C TRP A 246 2.48 -11.21 3.20
N MET A 247 3.17 -10.39 2.43
CA MET A 247 3.65 -9.10 2.92
C MET A 247 2.47 -8.20 3.30
N ALA A 248 1.35 -8.29 2.59
CA ALA A 248 0.15 -7.53 2.93
C ALA A 248 -0.63 -8.09 4.13
N PHE A 249 -0.89 -9.39 4.15
CA PHE A 249 -1.88 -10.00 5.07
C PHE A 249 -1.26 -10.93 6.12
N GLN A 250 0.03 -11.26 5.98
CA GLN A 250 0.77 -12.22 6.79
C GLN A 250 0.10 -13.61 6.83
N ALA A 251 -0.63 -13.94 5.76
CA ALA A 251 -1.42 -15.15 5.60
C ALA A 251 -1.06 -15.89 4.29
N LYS A 252 -1.50 -17.14 4.16
CA LYS A 252 -1.42 -17.90 2.92
C LYS A 252 -2.39 -17.33 1.87
N PHE A 253 -2.12 -17.57 0.58
CA PHE A 253 -3.01 -17.11 -0.48
C PHE A 253 -4.37 -17.80 -0.30
N PRO A 254 -5.45 -17.02 -0.24
CA PRO A 254 -6.66 -17.44 0.44
C PRO A 254 -7.43 -18.46 -0.40
N TYR A 255 -7.41 -18.29 -1.72
CA TYR A 255 -8.09 -19.16 -2.66
C TYR A 255 -7.46 -20.56 -2.80
N GLU A 256 -6.28 -20.82 -2.20
CA GLU A 256 -5.68 -22.17 -2.21
C GLU A 256 -6.37 -23.10 -1.21
N THR A 257 -6.69 -22.59 -0.01
CA THR A 257 -7.06 -23.46 1.14
C THR A 257 -8.23 -22.94 1.97
N ASN A 258 -8.64 -21.68 1.83
CA ASN A 258 -9.67 -21.08 2.66
C ASN A 258 -11.03 -21.16 1.96
N SER A 259 -11.87 -22.10 2.38
CA SER A 259 -13.21 -22.27 1.82
C SER A 259 -14.07 -21.01 1.93
N ALA A 260 -13.93 -20.22 3.00
CA ALA A 260 -14.66 -18.96 3.16
C ALA A 260 -14.24 -17.90 2.11
N ALA A 261 -12.97 -17.90 1.69
CA ALA A 261 -12.53 -17.03 0.61
C ALA A 261 -13.18 -17.41 -0.74
N LEU A 262 -13.31 -18.71 -1.03
CA LEU A 262 -14.03 -19.18 -2.22
C LEU A 262 -15.53 -18.91 -2.11
N GLN A 263 -16.14 -19.08 -0.94
CA GLN A 263 -17.55 -18.72 -0.75
C GLN A 263 -17.77 -17.22 -0.99
N ALA A 264 -16.89 -16.37 -0.47
CA ALA A 264 -16.91 -14.94 -0.74
C ALA A 264 -16.80 -14.64 -2.26
N GLY A 265 -15.93 -15.33 -2.99
CA GLY A 265 -15.83 -15.22 -4.44
C GLY A 265 -17.10 -15.67 -5.17
N LYS A 266 -17.71 -16.79 -4.74
CA LYS A 266 -18.99 -17.27 -5.28
C LYS A 266 -20.10 -16.24 -5.12
N TYR A 267 -20.30 -15.73 -3.90
CA TYR A 267 -21.35 -14.73 -3.67
C TYR A 267 -21.04 -13.40 -4.36
N ARG A 268 -19.76 -13.01 -4.50
CA ARG A 268 -19.36 -11.85 -5.30
C ARG A 268 -19.76 -12.00 -6.76
N ARG A 269 -19.55 -13.16 -7.38
CA ARG A 269 -20.01 -13.45 -8.74
C ARG A 269 -21.53 -13.44 -8.86
N GLN A 270 -22.25 -13.95 -7.87
CA GLN A 270 -23.72 -13.89 -7.85
C GLN A 270 -24.24 -12.45 -7.77
N ILE A 271 -23.64 -11.61 -6.94
CA ILE A 271 -23.95 -10.18 -6.88
C ILE A 271 -23.65 -9.52 -8.23
N ALA A 272 -22.48 -9.80 -8.81
CA ALA A 272 -22.08 -9.29 -10.11
C ALA A 272 -23.07 -9.71 -11.24
N SER A 273 -23.49 -10.97 -11.27
CA SER A 273 -24.50 -11.49 -12.21
C SER A 273 -25.79 -10.67 -12.13
N LEU A 274 -26.37 -10.52 -10.93
CA LEU A 274 -27.60 -9.76 -10.73
C LEU A 274 -27.44 -8.27 -11.10
N LEU A 275 -26.29 -7.67 -10.84
CA LEU A 275 -25.98 -6.30 -11.26
C LEU A 275 -25.84 -6.18 -12.79
N THR A 276 -25.29 -7.19 -13.47
CA THR A 276 -25.21 -7.21 -14.93
C THR A 276 -26.58 -7.39 -15.57
N ILE A 277 -27.46 -8.22 -15.01
CA ILE A 277 -28.86 -8.34 -15.47
C ILE A 277 -29.56 -7.00 -15.28
N HIS A 278 -29.39 -6.35 -14.13
CA HIS A 278 -29.96 -5.02 -13.88
C HIS A 278 -29.51 -3.98 -14.91
N ARG A 279 -28.21 -3.94 -15.23
CA ARG A 279 -27.61 -2.89 -16.06
C ARG A 279 -27.76 -3.13 -17.57
N PHE A 280 -27.67 -4.39 -17.99
CA PHE A 280 -27.56 -4.81 -19.40
C PHE A 280 -28.71 -5.71 -19.86
N GLY A 281 -29.59 -6.13 -18.96
CA GLY A 281 -30.70 -7.05 -19.27
C GLY A 281 -30.27 -8.50 -19.52
N LYS A 282 -29.00 -8.83 -19.28
CA LYS A 282 -28.42 -10.16 -19.50
C LYS A 282 -27.50 -10.53 -18.34
N ASP A 283 -27.41 -11.81 -18.02
CA ASP A 283 -26.37 -12.31 -17.11
C ASP A 283 -25.06 -12.40 -17.88
N LEU A 284 -24.08 -11.60 -17.47
CA LEU A 284 -22.78 -11.50 -18.12
C LEU A 284 -21.67 -12.04 -17.22
N VAL A 285 -21.98 -12.87 -16.22
CA VAL A 285 -21.00 -13.46 -15.31
C VAL A 285 -21.13 -14.98 -15.29
N ALA A 286 -20.02 -15.68 -15.48
CA ALA A 286 -20.00 -17.14 -15.45
C ALA A 286 -20.34 -17.66 -14.03
N PRO A 287 -21.37 -18.52 -13.89
CA PRO A 287 -21.81 -18.99 -12.58
C PRO A 287 -20.80 -19.98 -11.97
N VAL A 288 -20.64 -19.89 -10.64
CA VAL A 288 -19.94 -20.90 -9.85
C VAL A 288 -20.92 -21.99 -9.45
N THR A 289 -20.74 -23.18 -10.01
CA THR A 289 -21.60 -24.33 -9.77
C THR A 289 -21.25 -25.00 -8.46
N THR A 290 -19.95 -25.20 -8.17
CA THR A 290 -19.51 -25.91 -6.97
C THR A 290 -18.14 -25.41 -6.50
N ILE A 291 -17.94 -25.45 -5.18
CA ILE A 291 -16.63 -25.28 -4.55
C ILE A 291 -16.25 -26.64 -4.00
N ASP A 292 -15.13 -27.18 -4.46
CA ASP A 292 -14.59 -28.45 -3.97
C ASP A 292 -13.28 -28.18 -3.22
N CYS A 293 -13.25 -28.59 -1.96
CA CYS A 293 -12.10 -28.43 -1.06
C CYS A 293 -11.55 -29.80 -0.57
N GLY A 294 -11.46 -30.78 -1.47
CA GLY A 294 -10.87 -32.09 -1.18
C GLY A 294 -9.38 -32.03 -0.79
N HIS A 295 -8.97 -32.87 0.16
CA HIS A 295 -7.57 -33.08 0.58
C HIS A 295 -6.75 -31.80 0.89
N GLY A 296 -7.40 -30.71 1.31
CA GLY A 296 -6.74 -29.50 1.79
C GLY A 296 -6.47 -28.43 0.72
N ASN A 297 -6.88 -28.65 -0.54
CA ASN A 297 -6.84 -27.63 -1.60
C ASN A 297 -8.25 -27.37 -2.12
N CYS A 298 -8.56 -26.09 -2.34
CA CYS A 298 -9.85 -25.65 -2.83
C CYS A 298 -9.79 -25.28 -4.32
N ARG A 299 -10.85 -25.61 -5.06
CA ARG A 299 -11.04 -25.30 -6.47
C ARG A 299 -12.43 -24.72 -6.74
N PHE A 300 -12.51 -23.82 -7.70
CA PHE A 300 -13.78 -23.34 -8.24
C PHE A 300 -14.17 -24.19 -9.44
N VAL A 301 -15.38 -24.74 -9.41
CA VAL A 301 -16.02 -25.31 -10.60
C VAL A 301 -17.03 -24.29 -11.10
N THR A 302 -16.90 -23.94 -12.36
CA THR A 302 -17.75 -22.99 -13.09
C THR A 302 -18.31 -23.66 -14.33
N GLU A 303 -19.35 -23.06 -14.90
CA GLU A 303 -19.80 -23.45 -16.23
C GLU A 303 -18.74 -23.11 -17.29
N PHE A 304 -18.54 -24.01 -18.25
CA PHE A 304 -17.68 -23.73 -19.40
C PHE A 304 -18.38 -22.75 -20.35
N ILE A 305 -17.77 -21.57 -20.53
CA ILE A 305 -18.27 -20.57 -21.46
C ILE A 305 -17.55 -20.73 -22.81
N PRO A 306 -18.26 -21.08 -23.90
CA PRO A 306 -17.66 -21.18 -25.22
C PRO A 306 -17.32 -19.81 -25.79
N GLY A 307 -16.14 -19.68 -26.39
CA GLY A 307 -15.71 -18.45 -27.04
C GLY A 307 -14.19 -18.28 -27.00
N GLU A 308 -13.73 -17.08 -27.31
CA GLU A 308 -12.33 -16.70 -27.30
C GLU A 308 -12.05 -15.69 -26.20
N VAL A 309 -10.82 -15.66 -25.68
CA VAL A 309 -10.42 -14.63 -24.73
C VAL A 309 -10.52 -13.27 -25.42
N ALA A 310 -11.19 -12.31 -24.78
CA ALA A 310 -11.37 -10.98 -25.37
C ALA A 310 -10.01 -10.33 -25.64
N GLU A 311 -9.87 -9.65 -26.78
CA GLU A 311 -8.69 -8.85 -27.08
C GLU A 311 -8.70 -7.53 -26.28
N ASN A 312 -7.53 -6.91 -26.11
CA ASN A 312 -7.45 -5.57 -25.52
C ASN A 312 -7.79 -4.48 -26.56
N ASP A 313 -9.03 -4.49 -27.03
CA ASP A 313 -9.54 -3.60 -28.07
C ASP A 313 -10.53 -2.55 -27.50
N GLY A 314 -10.95 -1.61 -28.35
CA GLY A 314 -11.90 -0.55 -27.97
C GLY A 314 -13.24 -1.10 -27.43
N PRO A 315 -13.88 -2.09 -28.10
CA PRO A 315 -15.09 -2.75 -27.61
C PRO A 315 -14.95 -3.36 -26.22
N ALA A 316 -13.90 -4.15 -25.95
CA ALA A 316 -13.67 -4.76 -24.64
C ALA A 316 -13.41 -3.71 -23.57
N GLN A 317 -12.64 -2.66 -23.89
CA GLN A 317 -12.41 -1.53 -22.97
C GLN A 317 -13.69 -0.77 -22.63
N LYS A 318 -14.58 -0.57 -23.61
CA LYS A 318 -15.89 0.07 -23.38
C LYS A 318 -16.76 -0.78 -22.45
N PHE A 319 -16.88 -2.08 -22.74
CA PHE A 319 -17.62 -3.02 -21.91
C PHE A 319 -17.12 -3.04 -20.46
N MET A 320 -15.80 -3.19 -20.28
CA MET A 320 -15.14 -3.13 -18.98
C MET A 320 -15.41 -1.82 -18.22
N GLY A 321 -15.47 -0.69 -18.94
CA GLY A 321 -15.81 0.61 -18.36
C GLY A 321 -17.22 0.67 -17.81
N GLU A 322 -18.21 0.18 -18.56
CA GLU A 322 -19.62 0.15 -18.16
C GLU A 322 -19.85 -0.80 -16.98
N VAL A 323 -19.20 -1.97 -16.97
CA VAL A 323 -19.24 -2.92 -15.85
C VAL A 323 -18.56 -2.32 -14.61
N SER A 324 -17.39 -1.71 -14.78
CA SER A 324 -16.67 -1.04 -13.69
C SER A 324 -17.52 0.05 -13.03
N GLU A 325 -18.31 0.78 -13.81
CA GLU A 325 -19.18 1.84 -13.31
C GLU A 325 -20.28 1.29 -12.39
N ILE A 326 -21.04 0.27 -12.83
CA ILE A 326 -22.10 -0.31 -12.01
C ILE A 326 -21.52 -1.01 -10.77
N PHE A 327 -20.36 -1.68 -10.89
CA PHE A 327 -19.69 -2.29 -9.74
C PHE A 327 -19.23 -1.24 -8.73
N ALA A 328 -18.63 -0.13 -9.18
CA ALA A 328 -18.22 0.95 -8.28
C ALA A 328 -19.40 1.61 -7.57
N GLN A 329 -20.53 1.80 -8.26
CA GLN A 329 -21.76 2.34 -7.68
C GLN A 329 -22.30 1.42 -6.59
N ALA A 330 -22.32 0.12 -6.84
CA ALA A 330 -22.79 -0.91 -5.92
C ALA A 330 -21.75 -1.33 -4.85
N GLY A 331 -20.53 -0.78 -4.88
CA GLY A 331 -19.52 -1.07 -3.86
C GLY A 331 -18.67 -2.33 -4.08
N LEU A 332 -18.67 -2.90 -5.29
CA LEU A 332 -17.77 -4.00 -5.66
C LEU A 332 -16.37 -3.49 -6.04
N SER A 333 -15.37 -4.34 -5.83
CA SER A 333 -14.04 -4.13 -6.41
C SER A 333 -14.11 -4.11 -7.94
N VAL A 334 -13.48 -3.12 -8.56
CA VAL A 334 -13.46 -2.94 -10.02
C VAL A 334 -12.19 -3.46 -10.68
N TRP A 335 -11.18 -3.85 -9.90
CA TRP A 335 -9.82 -4.12 -10.42
C TRP A 335 -9.78 -5.14 -11.58
N GLN A 336 -10.60 -6.18 -11.51
CA GLN A 336 -10.68 -7.27 -12.49
C GLN A 336 -11.35 -6.89 -13.81
N VAL A 337 -12.12 -5.80 -13.81
CA VAL A 337 -12.88 -5.32 -14.96
C VAL A 337 -12.50 -3.88 -15.33
N ASN A 338 -11.42 -3.34 -14.75
CA ASN A 338 -11.01 -1.95 -14.97
C ASN A 338 -10.27 -1.81 -16.29
N PRO A 339 -10.69 -0.93 -17.22
CA PRO A 339 -9.97 -0.71 -18.49
C PRO A 339 -8.52 -0.25 -18.32
N ARG A 340 -8.16 0.34 -17.17
CA ARG A 340 -6.78 0.74 -16.85
C ARG A 340 -5.90 -0.42 -16.41
N ASN A 341 -6.49 -1.57 -16.09
CA ASN A 341 -5.75 -2.79 -15.81
C ASN A 341 -5.44 -3.49 -17.16
N PRO A 342 -4.17 -3.57 -17.57
CA PRO A 342 -3.80 -4.12 -18.87
C PRO A 342 -4.15 -5.61 -19.03
N HIS A 343 -4.47 -6.32 -17.93
CA HIS A 343 -4.85 -7.73 -17.94
C HIS A 343 -6.34 -7.96 -17.66
N ALA A 344 -7.16 -6.93 -17.46
CA ALA A 344 -8.58 -7.12 -17.17
C ALA A 344 -9.35 -7.82 -18.32
N HIS A 345 -8.94 -7.58 -19.58
CA HIS A 345 -9.53 -8.22 -20.75
C HIS A 345 -9.41 -9.76 -20.73
N THR A 346 -8.37 -10.32 -20.10
CA THR A 346 -8.20 -11.78 -20.03
C THR A 346 -9.21 -12.48 -19.12
N ASN A 347 -9.98 -11.70 -18.34
CA ASN A 347 -11.07 -12.18 -17.51
C ASN A 347 -12.40 -12.26 -18.27
N LEU A 348 -12.40 -11.96 -19.57
CA LEU A 348 -13.57 -11.93 -20.43
C LEU A 348 -13.44 -12.96 -21.55
N ILE A 349 -14.54 -13.67 -21.79
CA ILE A 349 -14.73 -14.46 -23.01
C ILE A 349 -15.67 -13.70 -23.94
N LYS A 350 -15.26 -13.57 -25.19
CA LYS A 350 -16.08 -13.06 -26.29
C LYS A 350 -16.76 -14.23 -26.98
N SER A 351 -18.09 -14.23 -27.00
CA SER A 351 -18.87 -15.23 -27.72
C SER A 351 -18.81 -15.02 -29.23
N ALA A 352 -19.25 -16.01 -30.01
CA ALA A 352 -19.37 -15.88 -31.46
C ALA A 352 -20.32 -14.74 -31.89
N ASP A 353 -21.32 -14.43 -31.06
CA ASP A 353 -22.28 -13.33 -31.28
C ASP A 353 -21.69 -11.95 -30.94
N GLY A 354 -20.47 -11.89 -30.40
CA GLY A 354 -19.78 -10.66 -30.01
C GLY A 354 -20.11 -10.15 -28.61
N ASP A 355 -20.93 -10.88 -27.84
CA ASP A 355 -21.21 -10.59 -26.44
C ASP A 355 -20.01 -10.96 -25.55
N TYR A 356 -19.86 -10.27 -24.41
CA TYR A 356 -18.80 -10.52 -23.43
C TYR A 356 -19.34 -11.17 -22.17
N THR A 357 -18.64 -12.19 -21.68
CA THR A 357 -18.93 -12.86 -20.40
C THR A 357 -17.72 -12.78 -19.48
N ILE A 358 -17.95 -12.32 -18.25
CA ILE A 358 -16.94 -12.23 -17.19
C ILE A 358 -16.76 -13.63 -16.59
N ILE A 359 -15.57 -14.20 -16.78
CA ILE A 359 -15.23 -15.54 -16.28
C ILE A 359 -14.40 -15.51 -14.99
N ASP A 360 -13.86 -14.35 -14.62
CA ASP A 360 -12.98 -14.21 -13.46
C ASP A 360 -13.17 -12.88 -12.70
N LEU A 361 -13.44 -12.99 -11.39
CA LEU A 361 -13.55 -11.86 -10.44
C LEU A 361 -12.70 -12.11 -9.17
N GLU A 362 -11.72 -13.01 -9.23
CA GLU A 362 -10.80 -13.28 -8.13
C GLU A 362 -9.42 -12.71 -8.43
N SER A 363 -8.98 -11.77 -7.61
CA SER A 363 -7.71 -11.08 -7.82
C SER A 363 -6.53 -12.02 -7.61
N ALA A 364 -5.55 -11.94 -8.51
CA ALA A 364 -4.22 -12.50 -8.27
C ALA A 364 -3.36 -11.59 -7.37
N VAL A 365 -3.63 -10.28 -7.34
CA VAL A 365 -2.81 -9.27 -6.66
C VAL A 365 -3.68 -8.27 -5.90
N ILE A 366 -3.08 -7.61 -4.92
CA ILE A 366 -3.71 -6.51 -4.17
C ILE A 366 -4.17 -5.42 -5.14
N SER A 367 -5.32 -4.81 -4.87
CA SER A 367 -5.84 -3.74 -5.71
C SER A 367 -4.92 -2.51 -5.62
N LEU A 368 -4.20 -2.23 -6.70
CA LEU A 368 -3.31 -1.07 -6.80
C LEU A 368 -4.08 0.23 -7.07
N LEU A 369 -5.26 0.10 -7.68
CA LEU A 369 -6.15 1.20 -8.05
C LEU A 369 -7.55 0.93 -7.49
N PRO A 370 -7.81 1.21 -6.20
CA PRO A 370 -9.12 1.00 -5.61
C PRO A 370 -10.17 1.95 -6.21
N ALA A 371 -11.43 1.53 -6.19
CA ALA A 371 -12.55 2.37 -6.65
C ALA A 371 -12.70 3.63 -5.78
N PRO A 372 -13.27 4.74 -6.30
CA PRO A 372 -13.53 5.93 -5.52
C PRO A 372 -14.33 5.64 -4.23
N GLY A 373 -13.76 6.02 -3.09
CA GLY A 373 -14.35 5.78 -1.76
C GLY A 373 -13.96 4.44 -1.11
N GLN A 374 -13.51 3.44 -1.88
CA GLN A 374 -13.18 2.11 -1.38
C GLN A 374 -12.01 2.15 -0.37
N PHE A 375 -10.99 2.98 -0.63
CA PHE A 375 -9.89 3.20 0.33
C PHE A 375 -10.39 3.66 1.71
N ARG A 376 -11.35 4.61 1.74
CA ARG A 376 -11.91 5.12 3.00
C ARG A 376 -12.75 4.06 3.71
N SER A 377 -13.53 3.27 2.97
CA SER A 377 -14.34 2.17 3.55
C SER A 377 -13.44 1.07 4.14
N SER A 378 -12.41 0.65 3.40
CA SER A 378 -11.43 -0.33 3.86
C SER A 378 -10.60 0.17 5.04
N LEU A 379 -10.24 1.46 5.09
CA LEU A 379 -9.56 2.06 6.23
C LEU A 379 -10.42 2.02 7.50
N LYS A 380 -11.72 2.35 7.41
CA LYS A 380 -12.65 2.31 8.55
C LYS A 380 -12.87 0.88 9.06
N SER A 381 -12.99 -0.08 8.15
CA SER A 381 -13.19 -1.50 8.46
C SER A 381 -11.91 -2.25 8.85
N GLY A 382 -10.74 -1.59 8.78
CA GLY A 382 -9.44 -2.21 9.09
C GLY A 382 -8.96 -3.20 8.03
N ASN A 383 -9.55 -3.18 6.84
CA ASN A 383 -9.31 -4.10 5.74
C ASN A 383 -8.28 -3.57 4.73
N LEU A 384 -7.23 -2.90 5.20
CA LEU A 384 -6.10 -2.52 4.36
C LEU A 384 -4.96 -3.54 4.48
N PRO A 385 -4.22 -3.84 3.39
CA PRO A 385 -4.46 -3.43 1.99
C PRO A 385 -5.72 -4.03 1.36
N ILE A 386 -6.26 -3.42 0.30
CA ILE A 386 -7.50 -3.85 -0.36
C ILE A 386 -7.25 -5.10 -1.21
N PHE A 387 -7.97 -6.18 -0.94
CA PHE A 387 -7.94 -7.39 -1.72
C PHE A 387 -9.33 -8.00 -1.75
N ASP A 388 -10.00 -7.88 -2.90
CA ASP A 388 -11.25 -8.56 -3.17
C ASP A 388 -12.37 -8.23 -2.16
N ASP A 389 -12.30 -7.01 -1.60
CA ASP A 389 -13.28 -6.43 -0.70
C ASP A 389 -14.57 -5.99 -1.41
N ILE A 390 -15.68 -6.03 -0.67
CA ILE A 390 -16.96 -5.40 -1.03
C ILE A 390 -17.28 -4.35 0.05
N ASP A 391 -17.70 -3.16 -0.38
CA ASP A 391 -18.20 -2.10 0.49
C ASP A 391 -19.68 -2.37 0.81
N PHE A 392 -19.92 -3.29 1.77
CA PHE A 392 -21.27 -3.74 2.12
C PHE A 392 -22.26 -2.64 2.52
N PRO A 393 -21.87 -1.60 3.29
CA PRO A 393 -22.75 -0.46 3.53
C PRO A 393 -23.22 0.19 2.23
N ARG A 394 -22.29 0.43 1.30
CA ARG A 394 -22.61 1.02 -0.01
C ARG A 394 -23.48 0.11 -0.86
N LEU A 395 -23.24 -1.20 -0.84
CA LEU A 395 -24.05 -2.18 -1.56
C LEU A 395 -25.48 -2.20 -1.04
N ARG A 396 -25.67 -2.18 0.29
CA ARG A 396 -27.00 -2.11 0.89
C ARG A 396 -27.72 -0.81 0.57
N ASP A 397 -27.02 0.33 0.67
CA ASP A 397 -27.57 1.63 0.28
C ASP A 397 -27.97 1.66 -1.20
N PHE A 398 -27.15 1.05 -2.07
CA PHE A 398 -27.47 0.90 -3.49
C PHE A 398 -28.73 0.07 -3.70
N ILE A 399 -28.87 -1.08 -3.03
CA ILE A 399 -30.05 -1.95 -3.13
C ILE A 399 -31.31 -1.21 -2.68
N VAL A 400 -31.26 -0.49 -1.55
CA VAL A 400 -32.41 0.25 -1.01
C VAL A 400 -32.78 1.42 -1.93
N THR A 401 -31.79 2.19 -2.38
CA THR A 401 -32.01 3.38 -3.22
C THR A 401 -32.59 2.99 -4.60
N ASN A 402 -32.20 1.83 -5.12
CA ASN A 402 -32.60 1.37 -6.46
C ASN A 402 -33.63 0.23 -6.43
N GLU A 403 -34.31 -0.03 -5.31
CA GLU A 403 -35.16 -1.21 -5.13
C GLU A 403 -36.25 -1.34 -6.21
N ALA A 404 -36.90 -0.23 -6.59
CA ALA A 404 -37.91 -0.23 -7.65
C ALA A 404 -37.31 -0.58 -9.02
N ALA A 405 -36.16 0.01 -9.37
CA ALA A 405 -35.48 -0.24 -10.63
C ALA A 405 -34.92 -1.68 -10.70
N LEU A 406 -34.36 -2.16 -9.59
CA LEU A 406 -33.92 -3.55 -9.45
C LEU A 406 -35.10 -4.50 -9.62
N THR A 407 -36.21 -4.29 -8.91
CA THR A 407 -37.41 -5.14 -9.01
C THR A 407 -37.95 -5.20 -10.45
N SER A 408 -37.91 -4.08 -11.18
CA SER A 408 -38.29 -4.05 -12.60
C SER A 408 -37.37 -4.90 -13.49
N SER A 409 -36.07 -4.85 -13.24
CA SER A 409 -35.05 -5.50 -14.08
C SER A 409 -34.75 -6.97 -13.73
N ILE A 410 -34.74 -7.34 -12.46
CA ILE A 410 -34.35 -8.68 -11.97
C ILE A 410 -35.49 -9.40 -11.22
N GLY A 411 -36.65 -8.77 -11.08
CA GLY A 411 -37.81 -9.33 -10.36
C GLY A 411 -37.65 -9.31 -8.84
N ALA A 412 -38.76 -9.55 -8.13
CA ALA A 412 -38.76 -9.59 -6.67
C ALA A 412 -37.87 -10.71 -6.10
N ASP A 413 -37.87 -11.88 -6.77
CA ASP A 413 -37.00 -13.01 -6.40
C ASP A 413 -35.52 -12.69 -6.66
N GLY A 414 -35.20 -11.96 -7.73
CA GLY A 414 -33.83 -11.49 -8.00
C GLY A 414 -33.34 -10.49 -6.96
N VAL A 415 -34.19 -9.56 -6.51
CA VAL A 415 -33.87 -8.64 -5.41
C VAL A 415 -33.64 -9.42 -4.11
N LYS A 416 -34.47 -10.43 -3.82
CA LYS A 416 -34.28 -11.31 -2.66
C LYS A 416 -32.97 -12.09 -2.76
N ALA A 417 -32.63 -12.61 -3.93
CA ALA A 417 -31.36 -13.28 -4.19
C ALA A 417 -30.16 -12.33 -4.02
N LEU A 418 -30.29 -11.07 -4.45
CA LEU A 418 -29.24 -10.05 -4.30
C LEU A 418 -28.98 -9.72 -2.83
N LYS A 419 -30.03 -9.54 -2.03
CA LYS A 419 -29.93 -9.33 -0.57
C LYS A 419 -29.29 -10.56 0.10
N HIS A 420 -29.77 -11.76 -0.24
CA HIS A 420 -29.23 -13.02 0.28
C HIS A 420 -27.73 -13.18 -0.05
N ALA A 421 -27.32 -12.95 -1.30
CA ALA A 421 -25.92 -13.04 -1.71
C ALA A 421 -25.06 -11.97 -1.02
N THR A 422 -25.61 -10.77 -0.77
CA THR A 422 -24.93 -9.71 -0.02
C THR A 422 -24.61 -10.12 1.40
N ASP A 423 -25.59 -10.68 2.13
CA ASP A 423 -25.41 -11.08 3.52
C ASP A 423 -24.42 -12.25 3.65
N HIS A 424 -24.52 -13.25 2.77
CA HIS A 424 -23.61 -14.40 2.80
C HIS A 424 -22.20 -14.04 2.30
N ALA A 425 -22.06 -13.09 1.37
CA ALA A 425 -20.76 -12.54 1.00
C ALA A 425 -20.09 -11.86 2.19
N GLU A 426 -20.84 -11.09 2.99
CA GLU A 426 -20.31 -10.41 4.17
C GLU A 426 -19.87 -11.39 5.24
N GLU A 427 -20.69 -12.40 5.54
CA GLU A 427 -20.33 -13.47 6.46
C GLU A 427 -19.05 -14.18 6.00
N ALA A 428 -19.01 -14.64 4.75
CA ALA A 428 -17.86 -15.36 4.19
C ALA A 428 -16.58 -14.50 4.19
N ILE A 429 -16.67 -13.22 3.83
CA ILE A 429 -15.54 -12.29 3.87
C ILE A 429 -15.06 -12.08 5.31
N ASN A 430 -15.98 -11.93 6.27
CA ASN A 430 -15.62 -11.75 7.68
C ASN A 430 -14.94 -13.00 8.23
N THR A 431 -15.47 -14.20 7.94
CA THR A 431 -14.85 -15.47 8.34
C THR A 431 -13.47 -15.65 7.72
N TRP A 432 -13.32 -15.38 6.42
CA TRP A 432 -12.04 -15.45 5.74
C TRP A 432 -11.02 -14.51 6.38
N LYS A 433 -11.36 -13.23 6.53
CA LYS A 433 -10.42 -12.21 7.01
C LYS A 433 -10.09 -12.34 8.49
N ALA A 434 -11.02 -12.82 9.31
CA ALA A 434 -10.76 -13.11 10.72
C ALA A 434 -9.72 -14.23 10.90
N ALA A 435 -9.56 -15.11 9.90
CA ALA A 435 -8.52 -16.14 9.91
C ALA A 435 -7.12 -15.61 9.51
N GLU A 436 -7.00 -14.33 9.12
CA GLU A 436 -5.74 -13.72 8.68
C GLU A 436 -5.16 -12.79 9.77
N PRO A 437 -3.83 -12.81 10.03
CA PRO A 437 -3.24 -11.94 11.06
C PRO A 437 -3.37 -10.44 10.78
N ARG A 438 -3.23 -10.02 9.50
CA ARG A 438 -3.42 -8.63 9.03
C ARG A 438 -2.75 -7.56 9.91
N VAL A 439 -1.54 -7.84 10.39
CA VAL A 439 -0.81 -6.97 11.34
C VAL A 439 -0.63 -5.55 10.79
N ILE A 440 -0.30 -5.43 9.50
CA ILE A 440 -0.15 -4.12 8.83
C ILE A 440 -1.50 -3.37 8.81
N GLY A 441 -2.58 -4.05 8.44
CA GLY A 441 -3.93 -3.46 8.42
C GLY A 441 -4.37 -2.98 9.79
N HIS A 442 -4.16 -3.79 10.83
CA HIS A 442 -4.45 -3.44 12.22
C HIS A 442 -3.60 -2.26 12.71
N LEU A 443 -2.32 -2.19 12.34
CA LEU A 443 -1.45 -1.06 12.67
C LEU A 443 -1.89 0.23 11.97
N ILE A 444 -2.24 0.16 10.68
CA ILE A 444 -2.74 1.32 9.91
C ILE A 444 -4.07 1.80 10.49
N ALA A 445 -5.00 0.89 10.80
CA ALA A 445 -6.27 1.25 11.40
C ALA A 445 -6.09 1.82 12.82
N GLY A 446 -5.20 1.23 13.62
CA GLY A 446 -4.87 1.69 14.97
C GLY A 446 -4.23 3.07 14.97
N THR A 447 -3.24 3.30 14.11
CA THR A 447 -2.62 4.62 13.92
C THR A 447 -3.62 5.66 13.43
N TYR A 448 -4.49 5.32 12.48
CA TYR A 448 -5.56 6.22 12.03
C TYR A 448 -6.53 6.59 13.16
N ARG A 449 -6.93 5.62 14.00
CA ARG A 449 -7.79 5.87 15.18
C ARG A 449 -7.08 6.71 16.24
N LEU A 450 -5.81 6.43 16.52
CA LEU A 450 -4.98 7.14 17.50
C LEU A 450 -4.68 8.59 17.09
N LEU A 451 -4.40 8.81 15.80
CA LEU A 451 -4.03 10.13 15.27
C LEU A 451 -5.23 11.07 15.13
N ASN A 452 -6.47 10.58 15.31
CA ASN A 452 -7.74 11.33 15.32
C ASN A 452 -7.73 12.57 14.40
N VAL A 453 -7.28 12.38 13.15
CA VAL A 453 -6.97 13.46 12.21
C VAL A 453 -8.21 14.33 11.98
N LYS A 454 -9.41 13.75 12.07
CA LYS A 454 -10.68 14.48 11.98
C LYS A 454 -10.87 15.50 13.10
N ALA A 455 -10.64 15.12 14.36
CA ALA A 455 -10.80 16.04 15.49
C ALA A 455 -9.72 17.12 15.50
N ARG A 456 -8.45 16.76 15.21
CA ARG A 456 -7.35 17.72 15.11
C ARG A 456 -7.50 18.67 13.92
N PHE A 457 -7.94 18.17 12.75
CA PHE A 457 -8.17 19.01 11.57
C PHE A 457 -9.37 19.94 11.75
N GLN A 458 -10.46 19.48 12.37
CA GLN A 458 -11.59 20.34 12.74
C GLN A 458 -11.19 21.39 13.78
N HIS A 459 -10.34 21.03 14.75
CA HIS A 459 -9.79 21.96 15.73
C HIS A 459 -8.82 22.98 15.09
N LEU A 460 -7.99 22.55 14.14
CA LEU A 460 -7.04 23.41 13.42
C LEU A 460 -7.77 24.40 12.49
N MET A 461 -8.80 23.93 11.78
CA MET A 461 -9.66 24.79 10.95
C MET A 461 -10.50 25.75 11.80
N GLY A 462 -10.95 25.32 12.97
CA GLY A 462 -11.60 26.18 13.96
C GLY A 462 -10.66 27.25 14.51
N SER A 463 -9.39 26.92 14.76
CA SER A 463 -8.40 27.91 15.22
C SER A 463 -7.97 28.89 14.13
N LEU A 464 -7.94 28.47 12.86
CA LEU A 464 -7.67 29.36 11.73
C LEU A 464 -8.81 30.35 11.48
N ALA A 465 -10.07 29.90 11.59
CA ALA A 465 -11.23 30.78 11.54
C ALA A 465 -11.29 31.76 12.72
N GLY A 466 -10.83 31.33 13.92
CA GLY A 466 -10.68 32.19 15.09
C GLY A 466 -9.54 33.21 14.96
N ALA A 467 -8.45 32.86 14.26
CA ALA A 467 -7.33 33.77 13.99
C ALA A 467 -7.72 34.90 13.04
N ASP A 468 -8.52 34.61 12.00
CA ASP A 468 -9.08 35.64 11.10
C ASP A 468 -10.04 36.57 11.85
N ALA A 469 -10.88 36.03 12.74
CA ALA A 469 -11.80 36.83 13.56
C ALA A 469 -11.08 37.69 14.63
N ALA A 470 -9.87 37.29 15.07
CA ALA A 470 -9.04 38.05 16.01
C ALA A 470 -8.12 39.07 15.31
N ALA A 471 -7.83 38.89 14.01
CA ALA A 471 -7.04 39.82 13.22
C ALA A 471 -7.79 41.11 12.89
N GLU A 472 -9.11 41.06 12.72
CA GLU A 472 -9.94 42.21 12.37
C GLU A 472 -9.99 43.29 13.48
N PRO A 473 -10.19 42.96 14.77
CA PRO A 473 -10.07 43.93 15.86
C PRO A 473 -8.64 44.47 16.05
N PHE A 474 -7.63 43.64 15.84
CA PHE A 474 -6.22 44.05 15.96
C PHE A 474 -5.87 45.10 14.89
N LEU A 475 -6.23 44.85 13.63
CA LEU A 475 -6.05 45.78 12.52
C LEU A 475 -6.83 47.09 12.73
N ASN A 476 -8.09 47.02 13.15
CA ASN A 476 -8.89 48.22 13.45
C ASN A 476 -8.29 49.03 14.62
N SER A 477 -7.79 48.37 15.67
CA SER A 477 -7.11 49.06 16.79
C SER A 477 -5.76 49.67 16.42
N GLY A 478 -5.09 49.11 15.40
CA GLY A 478 -3.86 49.65 14.82
C GLY A 478 -4.13 50.90 13.99
N ILE A 479 -5.19 50.87 13.17
CA ILE A 479 -5.65 52.02 12.38
C ILE A 479 -6.09 53.16 13.29
N ASP A 480 -6.89 52.90 14.33
CA ASP A 480 -7.35 53.92 15.28
C ASP A 480 -6.19 54.59 16.06
N ARG A 481 -5.13 53.83 16.39
CA ARG A 481 -3.92 54.37 17.01
C ARG A 481 -3.15 55.27 16.03
N TRP A 482 -2.99 54.82 14.80
CA TRP A 482 -2.30 55.57 13.75
C TRP A 482 -3.03 56.87 13.37
N GLU A 483 -4.38 56.87 13.40
CA GLU A 483 -5.21 58.06 13.18
C GLU A 483 -5.10 59.07 14.35
N LYS A 484 -5.04 58.59 15.60
CA LYS A 484 -4.82 59.46 16.77
C LYS A 484 -3.44 60.12 16.76
N GLU A 485 -2.42 59.43 16.27
CA GLU A 485 -1.05 59.95 16.20
C GLU A 485 -0.84 60.90 15.01
N SER A 486 -1.60 60.76 13.92
CA SER A 486 -1.44 61.56 12.68
C SER A 486 -2.35 62.79 12.57
N GLY A 487 -3.34 62.97 13.45
CA GLY A 487 -4.13 64.20 13.58
C GLY A 487 -5.09 64.50 12.41
N THR A 488 -5.31 63.58 11.47
CA THR A 488 -6.19 63.78 10.31
C THR A 488 -7.59 63.16 10.49
N PRO A 489 -8.71 63.90 10.30
CA PRO A 489 -10.05 63.33 10.39
C PRO A 489 -10.49 62.60 9.10
N ARG A 490 -11.30 61.54 9.27
CA ARG A 490 -11.91 60.70 8.21
C ARG A 490 -12.44 61.52 7.02
N ARG A 491 -11.84 61.38 5.84
CA ARG A 491 -12.58 61.58 4.58
C ARG A 491 -13.32 60.29 4.27
N LYS A 492 -14.66 60.34 4.25
CA LYS A 492 -15.50 59.22 3.76
C LYS A 492 -15.08 58.88 2.32
N PRO A 493 -14.82 57.60 1.99
CA PRO A 493 -14.56 57.23 0.60
C PRO A 493 -15.86 57.36 -0.18
N THR A 494 -15.87 58.29 -1.14
CA THR A 494 -16.84 58.32 -2.24
C THR A 494 -16.68 57.05 -3.08
N ASN A 495 -17.80 56.35 -3.30
CA ASN A 495 -18.02 55.22 -4.20
C ASN A 495 -16.84 54.88 -5.14
N CYS A 496 -16.01 53.93 -4.74
CA CYS A 496 -15.23 53.14 -5.69
C CYS A 496 -16.10 51.97 -6.16
N GLY A 497 -16.41 51.95 -7.45
CA GLY A 497 -17.25 50.94 -8.11
C GLY A 497 -16.69 49.51 -8.09
N PRO A 498 -17.45 48.53 -8.61
CA PRO A 498 -17.29 47.10 -8.34
C PRO A 498 -16.15 46.40 -9.10
N ALA A 499 -14.99 47.04 -9.25
CA ALA A 499 -13.84 46.48 -9.98
C ALA A 499 -12.88 45.66 -9.10
N TRP A 500 -12.92 45.79 -7.77
CA TRP A 500 -11.98 45.12 -6.85
C TRP A 500 -12.50 43.85 -6.15
N ARG A 501 -13.65 43.31 -6.57
CA ARG A 501 -14.21 42.04 -6.05
C ARG A 501 -13.85 40.79 -6.88
N ARG A 502 -12.93 40.86 -7.85
CA ARG A 502 -12.60 39.72 -8.72
C ARG A 502 -11.38 38.88 -8.35
N ASN A 503 -10.52 39.33 -7.43
CA ASN A 503 -9.32 38.56 -7.05
C ASN A 503 -9.23 38.28 -5.55
N GLN A 504 -10.23 37.58 -4.98
CA GLN A 504 -10.05 36.91 -3.69
C GLN A 504 -9.71 35.42 -3.89
N PRO A 505 -8.60 34.90 -3.32
CA PRO A 505 -8.21 33.49 -3.42
C PRO A 505 -9.22 32.50 -2.82
N GLY A 506 -10.11 32.97 -1.92
CA GLY A 506 -11.02 32.12 -1.15
C GLY A 506 -12.09 31.38 -1.95
N LYS A 507 -12.52 31.89 -3.12
CA LYS A 507 -13.55 31.21 -3.92
C LYS A 507 -13.03 30.03 -4.76
N ARG A 508 -11.72 29.91 -4.98
CA ARG A 508 -11.12 28.73 -5.65
C ARG A 508 -10.88 27.56 -4.70
N LEU A 509 -10.80 27.81 -3.39
CA LEU A 509 -10.60 26.76 -2.38
C LEU A 509 -11.90 26.02 -2.02
N SER A 510 -13.06 26.69 -2.05
CA SER A 510 -14.34 26.02 -1.77
C SER A 510 -14.79 25.07 -2.88
N THR A 511 -14.39 25.30 -4.13
CA THR A 511 -14.68 24.41 -5.27
C THR A 511 -13.72 23.22 -5.35
N LEU A 512 -12.50 23.35 -4.82
CA LEU A 512 -11.56 22.23 -4.64
C LEU A 512 -11.91 21.37 -3.41
N ALA A 513 -12.56 21.95 -2.39
CA ALA A 513 -12.99 21.22 -1.19
C ALA A 513 -14.18 20.29 -1.43
N SER A 514 -15.10 20.62 -2.34
CA SER A 514 -16.26 19.76 -2.67
C SER A 514 -15.93 18.60 -3.62
N THR A 515 -14.73 18.59 -4.22
CA THR A 515 -14.22 17.47 -5.03
C THR A 515 -13.29 16.53 -4.26
N TRP A 516 -12.95 16.86 -3.01
CA TRP A 516 -12.05 16.08 -2.14
C TRP A 516 -12.66 15.63 -0.80
N LEU A 517 -13.85 16.11 -0.43
CA LEU A 517 -14.64 15.59 0.70
C LEU A 517 -15.57 14.48 0.23
#